data_AF-A0A659QG53-F1
#
_entry.id   AF-A0A659QG53-F1
#
_cell.length_a   1.000
_cell.length_b   1.000
_cell.length_c   1.000
_cell.angle_alpha   90.00
_cell.angle_beta   90.00
_cell.angle_gamma   90.00
#
_symmetry.space_group_name_H-M   'P 1'
#
loop_
_entity.id
_entity.type
_entity.pdbx_description
1 polymer ?
#
loop_
_entity_poly.entity_id
_entity_poly.type
_entity_poly.pdbx_seq_one_letter_code
_entity_poly.pdbx_strand_id
1 'polypeptide(L)'
;TGEVFIRTLAAYDIAAVMEYGGLSLADACERVVMEKLPALGGSGGLIAVDHEGNVALPFNSEGMYRAWGYAGDTPTTGIYRE
;
A
#
# COMPACT_ATOMS: atom_id res chain seq x y z
N THR A 1 1.21 -6.70 -10.51
CA THR A 1 0.84 -7.73 -11.49
C THR A 1 -0.31 -8.48 -10.87
N GLY A 2 -1.48 -8.50 -11.52
CA GLY A 2 -2.73 -8.94 -10.89
C GLY A 2 -2.65 -10.34 -10.31
N GLU A 3 -1.98 -11.26 -10.99
CA GLU A 3 -1.79 -12.65 -10.59
C GLU A 3 -1.09 -12.78 -9.23
N VAL A 4 -0.06 -11.96 -8.98
CA VAL A 4 0.69 -11.99 -7.72
C VAL A 4 -0.13 -11.36 -6.60
N PHE A 5 -0.90 -10.31 -6.86
CA PHE A 5 -1.82 -9.72 -5.89
C PHE A 5 -2.91 -10.71 -5.45
N ILE A 6 -3.46 -11.48 -6.39
CA ILE A 6 -4.43 -12.54 -6.10
C ILE A 6 -3.80 -13.64 -5.25
N ARG A 7 -2.63 -14.15 -5.66
CA ARG A 7 -1.92 -15.24 -4.95
C ARG A 7 -1.51 -14.88 -3.52
N THR A 8 -1.26 -13.59 -3.26
CA THR A 8 -0.84 -13.09 -1.95
C THR A 8 -1.99 -12.56 -1.10
N LEU A 9 -3.20 -12.43 -1.67
CA LEU A 9 -4.31 -11.72 -1.05
C LEU A 9 -3.91 -10.31 -0.58
N ALA A 10 -3.10 -9.59 -1.37
CA ALA A 10 -2.35 -8.40 -0.92
C ALA A 10 -3.16 -7.38 -0.09
N ALA A 11 -4.39 -7.07 -0.51
CA ALA A 11 -5.25 -6.14 0.24
C ALA A 11 -5.67 -6.68 1.62
N TYR A 12 -6.07 -7.95 1.68
CA TYR A 12 -6.46 -8.60 2.94
C TYR A 12 -5.23 -8.89 3.82
N ASP A 13 -4.08 -9.19 3.22
CA ASP A 13 -2.84 -9.44 3.95
C ASP A 13 -2.40 -8.20 4.75
N ILE A 14 -2.57 -6.98 4.22
CA ILE A 14 -2.37 -5.75 5.00
C ILE A 14 -3.29 -5.72 6.22
N ALA A 15 -4.60 -5.92 6.02
CA ALA A 15 -5.57 -5.90 7.11
C ALA A 15 -5.26 -6.99 8.17
N ALA A 16 -4.93 -8.20 7.73
CA ALA A 16 -4.62 -9.32 8.60
C ALA A 16 -3.32 -9.12 9.39
N VAL A 17 -2.29 -8.54 8.77
CA VAL A 17 -1.01 -8.25 9.44
C VAL A 17 -1.17 -7.12 10.45
N MET A 18 -2.02 -6.12 10.19
CA MET A 18 -2.37 -5.10 11.17
C MET A 18 -3.17 -5.70 12.33
N GLU A 19 -4.31 -6.36 12.03
CA GLU A 19 -5.23 -6.88 13.04
C GLU A 19 -4.59 -7.96 13.93
N TYR A 20 -3.90 -8.93 13.32
CA TYR A 20 -3.36 -10.09 14.04
C TYR A 20 -1.91 -9.93 14.43
N GLY A 21 -1.13 -9.15 13.66
CA GLY A 21 0.29 -8.92 13.90
C GLY A 21 0.58 -7.67 14.72
N GLY A 22 -0.39 -6.77 14.88
CA GLY A 22 -0.21 -5.49 15.59
C GLY A 22 0.73 -4.51 14.87
N LEU A 23 0.92 -4.67 13.56
CA LEU A 23 1.74 -3.73 12.78
C LEU A 23 0.95 -2.46 12.49
N SER A 24 1.68 -1.34 12.37
CA SER A 24 1.12 -0.10 11.84
C SER A 24 0.75 -0.26 10.36
N LEU A 25 -0.10 0.63 9.83
CA LEU A 25 -0.42 0.65 8.41
C LEU A 25 0.85 0.77 7.53
N ALA A 26 1.81 1.59 7.96
CA ALA A 26 3.07 1.79 7.25
C ALA A 26 3.90 0.51 7.19
N ASP A 27 4.08 -0.17 8.32
CA ASP A 27 4.87 -1.41 8.39
C ASP A 27 4.19 -2.56 7.63
N ALA A 28 2.85 -2.65 7.70
CA ALA A 28 2.09 -3.63 6.93
C ALA A 28 2.22 -3.38 5.42
N CYS A 29 2.16 -2.12 4.99
CA CYS A 29 2.38 -1.72 3.60
C CYS A 29 3.79 -2.05 3.12
N GLU A 30 4.82 -1.77 3.91
CA GLU A 30 6.22 -2.09 3.59
C GLU A 30 6.39 -3.60 3.37
N ARG A 31 5.94 -4.40 4.34
CA ARG A 31 6.02 -5.86 4.28
C ARG A 31 5.31 -6.46 3.07
N VAL A 32 4.14 -5.95 2.71
CA VAL A 32 3.38 -6.48 1.58
C VAL A 32 3.95 -6.00 0.25
N VAL A 33 4.17 -4.69 0.11
CA VAL A 33 4.47 -4.05 -1.18
C VAL A 33 5.95 -4.06 -1.53
N MET A 34 6.83 -3.90 -0.55
CA MET A 34 8.28 -3.85 -0.78
C MET A 34 8.96 -5.21 -0.60
N GLU A 35 8.39 -6.11 0.21
CA GLU A 35 8.99 -7.44 0.46
C GLU A 35 8.23 -8.57 -0.25
N LYS A 36 6.98 -8.85 0.16
CA LYS A 36 6.23 -10.03 -0.32
C LYS A 36 5.95 -10.00 -1.82
N LEU A 37 5.46 -8.87 -2.35
CA LEU A 37 5.13 -8.77 -3.76
C LEU A 37 6.38 -8.97 -4.65
N PRO A 38 7.51 -8.24 -4.45
CA PRO A 38 8.73 -8.44 -5.23
C PRO A 38 9.31 -9.84 -5.11
N ALA A 39 9.28 -10.45 -3.92
CA ALA A 39 9.76 -11.82 -3.71
C ALA A 39 9.03 -12.86 -4.58
N LEU A 40 7.82 -12.54 -5.05
CA LEU A 40 7.01 -13.39 -5.94
C LEU A 40 6.96 -12.87 -7.39
N GLY A 41 7.81 -11.90 -7.75
CA GLY A 41 7.86 -11.28 -9.08
C GLY A 41 6.69 -10.32 -9.35
N GLY A 42 6.01 -9.85 -8.31
CA GLY A 42 4.92 -8.88 -8.39
C GLY A 42 5.43 -7.44 -8.42
N SER A 43 4.94 -6.64 -9.37
CA SER A 43 5.16 -5.19 -9.39
C SER A 43 3.86 -4.40 -9.32
N GLY A 44 3.84 -3.30 -8.59
CA GLY A 44 2.70 -2.40 -8.47
C GLY A 44 2.67 -1.66 -7.14
N GLY A 45 1.50 -1.18 -6.76
CA GLY A 45 1.26 -0.48 -5.51
C GLY A 45 -0.20 -0.55 -5.12
N LEU A 46 -0.52 0.08 -4.00
CA LEU A 46 -1.88 0.20 -3.48
C LEU A 46 -2.03 1.51 -2.72
N ILE A 47 -3.29 1.83 -2.41
CA ILE A 47 -3.66 2.90 -1.50
C ILE A 47 -4.41 2.28 -0.33
N ALA A 48 -4.13 2.75 0.87
CA ALA A 48 -4.76 2.26 2.08
C ALA A 48 -5.01 3.40 3.07
N VAL A 49 -6.12 3.30 3.78
CA VAL A 49 -6.48 4.17 4.90
C VAL A 49 -6.96 3.27 6.03
N ASP A 50 -6.41 3.46 7.23
CA ASP A 50 -6.82 2.67 8.40
C ASP A 50 -7.92 3.36 9.22
N HIS A 51 -8.33 2.70 10.31
CA HIS A 51 -9.41 3.20 11.17
C HIS A 51 -9.04 4.45 11.98
N GLU A 52 -7.76 4.79 12.10
CA GLU A 52 -7.27 5.99 12.76
C GLU A 52 -7.12 7.16 11.77
N GLY A 53 -7.34 6.89 10.48
CA GLY A 53 -7.20 7.87 9.40
C GLY A 53 -5.79 7.97 8.85
N ASN A 54 -4.85 7.09 9.23
CA ASN A 54 -3.53 7.07 8.61
C ASN A 54 -3.65 6.69 7.14
N VAL A 55 -2.91 7.37 6.26
CA VAL A 55 -2.93 7.15 4.81
C VAL A 55 -1.59 6.62 4.32
N ALA A 56 -1.60 5.58 3.50
CA ALA A 56 -0.42 5.02 2.85
C ALA A 56 -0.65 4.84 1.35
N LEU A 57 0.35 5.21 0.55
CA LEU A 57 0.34 5.05 -0.91
C LEU A 57 1.59 4.30 -1.43
N PRO A 58 1.90 3.09 -0.92
CA PRO A 58 3.11 2.36 -1.29
C PRO A 58 3.08 1.86 -2.74
N PHE A 59 4.23 1.92 -3.42
CA PHE A 59 4.41 1.31 -4.74
C PHE A 59 5.88 0.94 -4.98
N ASN A 60 6.09 -0.22 -5.61
CA ASN A 60 7.42 -0.71 -5.98
C ASN A 60 7.73 -0.53 -7.48
N SER A 61 6.74 -0.08 -8.27
CA SER A 61 6.92 0.34 -9.67
C SER A 61 7.73 1.63 -9.78
N GLU A 62 8.07 2.05 -11.01
CA GLU A 62 8.72 3.33 -11.29
C GLU A 62 7.84 4.53 -10.89
N GLY A 63 6.53 4.38 -11.08
CA GLY A 63 5.53 5.37 -10.69
C GLY A 63 4.18 4.73 -10.40
N MET A 64 3.32 5.51 -9.75
CA MET A 64 1.92 5.23 -9.48
C MET A 64 1.17 6.56 -9.51
N TYR A 65 0.26 6.72 -10.47
CA TYR A 65 -0.70 7.83 -10.50
C TYR A 65 -1.52 7.79 -9.22
N ARG A 66 -1.37 8.80 -8.36
CA ARG A 66 -1.96 8.80 -7.03
C ARG A 66 -2.28 10.21 -6.56
N ALA A 67 -3.28 10.30 -5.70
CA ALA A 67 -3.63 11.52 -4.99
C ALA A 67 -4.25 11.18 -3.64
N TRP A 68 -4.14 12.07 -2.67
CA TRP A 68 -4.79 11.95 -1.37
C TRP A 68 -5.06 13.32 -0.76
N GLY A 69 -5.97 13.39 0.23
CA GLY A 69 -6.25 14.60 0.97
C GLY A 69 -7.26 14.35 2.10
N TYR A 70 -7.11 15.08 3.21
CA TYR A 70 -8.10 15.11 4.28
C TYR A 70 -9.18 16.15 3.97
N ALA A 71 -10.36 15.97 4.57
CA ALA A 71 -11.46 16.91 4.40
C ALA A 71 -11.06 18.29 4.96
N GLY A 72 -11.13 19.32 4.12
CA GLY A 72 -10.78 20.70 4.49
C GLY A 72 -9.35 21.12 4.14
N ASP A 73 -8.48 20.17 3.78
CA ASP A 73 -7.09 20.44 3.40
C ASP A 73 -6.92 20.48 1.87
N THR A 74 -5.81 21.07 1.42
CA THR A 74 -5.39 21.03 0.02
C THR A 74 -4.92 19.61 -0.35
N PRO A 75 -5.40 19.01 -1.45
CA PRO A 75 -4.99 17.66 -1.85
C PRO A 75 -3.55 17.63 -2.36
N THR A 76 -2.92 16.47 -2.23
CA THR A 76 -1.59 16.17 -2.80
C THR A 76 -1.73 15.20 -3.97
N THR A 77 -0.96 15.40 -5.04
CA THR A 77 -0.94 14.53 -6.24
C THR A 77 0.48 14.10 -6.57
N GLY A 78 0.64 12.94 -7.21
CA GLY A 78 1.95 12.40 -7.59
C GLY A 78 1.88 11.35 -8.69
N ILE A 79 2.99 11.19 -9.41
CA ILE A 79 3.16 10.18 -10.47
C ILE A 79 4.38 9.32 -10.17
N TYR A 80 5.56 9.92 -10.15
CA TYR A 80 6.82 9.22 -9.88
C TYR A 80 7.12 9.14 -8.39
N ARG A 81 8.26 8.53 -8.04
CA ARG A 81 8.87 8.70 -6.71
C ARG A 81 9.22 10.17 -6.52
N GLU A 82 9.10 10.64 -5.28
CA GLU A 82 9.60 11.96 -4.90
C GLU A 82 11.13 12.05 -5.08
#